data_AF-A0A920QB59-F1
#
_entry.id   AF-A0A920QB59-F1
#
_cell.length_a   1.000
_cell.length_b   1.000
_cell.length_c   1.000
_cell.angle_alpha   90.00
_cell.angle_beta   90.00
_cell.angle_gamma   90.00
#
_symmetry.space_group_name_H-M   'P 1'
#
loop_
_entity.id
_entity.type
_entity.pdbx_description
1 polymer ?
#
loop_
_entity_poly.entity_id
_entity_poly.type
_entity_poly.pdbx_seq_one_letter_code
_entity_poly.pdbx_strand_id
1 'polypeptide(L)' 'MAILIETMRREGFELAVGRPEVIYKEENGERLEPIEHVYVDCEEGFLGVVSEKLSKRKGRMIHLVNHG' A
#
# COMPACT_ATOMS: atom_id res chain seq x y z
N MET A 1 5.73 7.64 -6.90
CA MET A 1 7.20 7.51 -7.06
C MET A 1 7.59 6.48 -8.11
N ALA A 2 7.18 5.21 -7.99
CA ALA A 2 7.60 4.14 -8.93
C ALA A 2 7.32 4.46 -10.40
N ILE A 3 6.17 5.09 -10.70
CA ILE A 3 5.81 5.50 -12.07
C ILE A 3 6.84 6.48 -12.66
N LEU A 4 7.24 7.51 -11.91
CA LEU A 4 8.23 8.50 -12.36
C LEU A 4 9.58 7.84 -12.66
N ILE A 5 10.04 6.96 -11.76
CA ILE A 5 11.29 6.21 -11.92
C ILE A 5 11.25 5.37 -13.20
N GLU A 6 10.15 4.66 -13.45
CA GLU A 6 9.97 3.86 -14.66
C GLU A 6 9.92 4.71 -15.92
N THR A 7 9.31 5.90 -15.86
CA THR A 7 9.34 6.86 -16.98
C THR A 7 10.76 7.33 -17.27
N MET A 8 11.52 7.78 -16.27
CA MET A 8 12.91 8.21 -16.45
C MET A 8 13.79 7.07 -16.99
N ARG A 9 13.58 5.84 -16.52
CA ARG A 9 14.28 4.66 -17.05
C ARG A 9 14.00 4.47 -18.55
N ARG A 10 12.75 4.66 -19.00
CA ARG A 10 12.35 4.57 -20.42
C ARG A 10 12.89 5.73 -21.26
N GLU A 11 13.10 6.88 -20.65
CA GLU A 11 13.73 8.05 -21.28
C GLU A 11 15.26 7.94 -21.38
N GLY A 12 15.85 6.86 -20.85
CA GLY A 12 17.28 6.57 -20.97
C GLY A 12 18.14 7.15 -19.84
N PHE A 13 17.54 7.56 -18.73
CA PHE A 13 18.28 8.00 -17.55
C PHE A 13 18.85 6.80 -16.77
N GLU A 14 20.07 6.96 -16.27
CA GLU A 14 20.69 6.07 -15.29
C GLU A 14 20.62 6.72 -13.90
N LEU A 15 20.10 5.98 -12.92
CA LEU A 15 19.83 6.50 -11.58
C LEU A 15 19.86 5.39 -10.52
N ALA A 16 20.24 5.76 -9.30
CA ALA A 16 20.17 4.91 -8.11
C ALA A 16 19.13 5.49 -7.14
N VAL A 17 18.22 4.64 -6.62
CA VAL A 17 17.14 5.06 -5.73
C VAL A 17 17.21 4.32 -4.41
N GLY A 18 17.08 5.05 -3.30
CA GLY A 18 16.99 4.47 -1.96
C GLY A 18 15.65 3.78 -1.69
N ARG A 19 15.55 3.09 -0.55
CA ARG A 19 14.27 2.50 -0.13
C ARG A 19 13.27 3.61 0.18
N PRO A 20 12.00 3.52 -0.26
CA PRO A 20 10.97 4.47 0.15
C PRO A 20 10.74 4.39 1.66
N GLU A 21 10.62 5.54 2.29
CA GLU A 21 10.34 5.67 3.73
C GLU A 21 9.03 6.39 3.99
N VAL A 22 8.42 6.08 5.13
CA VAL A 22 7.18 6.71 5.58
C VAL A 22 7.51 8.08 6.15
N ILE A 23 6.77 9.10 5.70
CA ILE A 23 6.87 10.45 6.28
C ILE A 23 5.91 10.53 7.47
N TYR A 24 6.48 10.53 8.67
CA TYR A 24 5.73 10.69 9.91
C TYR A 24 5.33 12.15 10.14
N LYS A 25 4.23 12.36 10.85
CA LYS A 25 3.78 13.67 11.32
C LYS A 25 3.67 13.67 12.84
N GLU A 26 3.82 14.84 13.46
CA GLU A 26 3.53 15.04 14.87
C GLU A 26 2.29 15.91 15.02
N GLU A 27 1.30 15.42 15.77
CA GLU A 27 0.09 16.17 16.10
C GLU A 27 -0.24 15.91 17.57
N ASN A 28 -0.49 16.98 18.35
CA ASN A 28 -0.81 16.90 19.78
C ASN A 28 0.20 16.10 20.64
N GLY A 29 1.48 16.07 20.25
CA GLY A 29 2.52 15.29 20.93
C GLY A 29 2.53 13.81 20.57
N GLU A 30 1.68 13.37 19.64
CA GLU A 30 1.65 11.99 19.13
C GLU A 30 2.28 11.91 17.74
N ARG A 31 3.07 10.84 17.53
CA ARG A 31 3.65 10.52 16.23
C ARG A 31 2.66 9.71 15.40
N LEU A 32 2.25 10.28 14.27
CA LEU A 32 1.29 9.71 13.34
C LEU A 32 2.00 9.20 12.08
N GLU A 33 1.51 8.07 11.56
CA GLU A 33 1.89 7.55 10.24
C GLU A 33 0.71 7.69 9.25
N PRO A 34 0.98 7.91 7.96
CA PRO A 34 -0.05 7.92 6.93
C PRO A 34 -0.70 6.52 6.82
N ILE A 35 -2.04 6.52 6.75
CA ILE A 35 -2.85 5.32 6.54
C ILE A 35 -3.57 5.47 5.20
N GLU A 36 -3.65 4.38 4.43
CA GLU A 36 -4.34 4.33 3.15
C GLU A 36 -5.57 3.40 3.20
N HIS A 37 -6.61 3.75 2.46
CA HIS A 37 -7.76 2.88 2.23
C HIS A 37 -7.51 2.03 0.99
N VAL A 38 -7.56 0.71 1.18
CA VAL A 38 -7.37 -0.27 0.10
C VAL A 38 -8.68 -0.99 -0.16
N TYR A 39 -9.07 -1.03 -1.43
CA TYR A 39 -10.18 -1.83 -1.93
C TYR A 39 -9.60 -2.99 -2.72
N VAL A 40 -10.05 -4.20 -2.42
CA VAL A 40 -9.63 -5.41 -3.14
C VAL A 40 -10.88 -6.12 -3.64
N ASP A 41 -10.88 -6.41 -4.93
CA ASP A 41 -11.86 -7.25 -5.59
C ASP A 41 -11.16 -8.53 -6.05
N CYS A 42 -11.69 -9.68 -5.64
CA CYS A 42 -11.14 -10.99 -5.94
C CYS A 42 -12.22 -12.07 -5.81
N GLU A 43 -12.03 -13.19 -6.52
CA GLU A 43 -12.90 -14.36 -6.37
C GLU A 43 -12.89 -14.89 -4.92
N GLU A 44 -13.99 -15.51 -4.49
CA GLU A 44 -14.20 -15.96 -3.11
C GLU A 44 -13.11 -16.92 -2.62
N GLY A 45 -12.59 -17.78 -3.51
CA GLY A 45 -11.49 -18.69 -3.21
C GLY A 45 -10.19 -17.99 -2.77
N PHE A 46 -10.01 -16.71 -3.11
CA PHE A 46 -8.83 -15.92 -2.73
C PHE A 46 -9.04 -15.06 -1.48
N LEU A 47 -10.27 -14.97 -0.95
CA LEU A 47 -10.59 -14.11 0.19
C LEU A 47 -9.68 -14.38 1.41
N GLY A 48 -9.45 -15.66 1.71
CA GLY A 48 -8.59 -16.06 2.84
C GLY A 48 -7.14 -15.60 2.67
N VAL A 49 -6.54 -15.86 1.50
CA VAL A 49 -5.13 -15.50 1.27
C VAL A 49 -4.92 -13.98 1.17
N VAL A 50 -5.88 -13.26 0.59
CA VAL A 50 -5.84 -11.80 0.49
C VAL A 50 -5.94 -11.17 1.88
N SER A 51 -6.93 -11.57 2.67
CA SER A 51 -7.13 -11.04 4.02
C SER A 51 -5.93 -11.33 4.93
N GLU A 52 -5.39 -12.55 4.91
CA GLU A 52 -4.20 -12.92 5.68
C GLU A 52 -2.98 -12.05 5.31
N LYS A 53 -2.74 -11.82 4.01
CA LYS A 53 -1.64 -10.98 3.54
C LYS A 53 -1.77 -9.53 3.98
N LEU A 54 -2.99 -8.98 3.99
CA LEU A 54 -3.24 -7.63 4.47
C LEU A 54 -3.08 -7.53 6.00
N SER A 55 -3.59 -8.50 6.76
CA SER A 55 -3.43 -8.52 8.22
C SER A 55 -1.96 -8.58 8.65
N LYS A 56 -1.11 -9.35 7.94
CA LYS A 56 0.36 -9.36 8.17
C LYS A 56 1.01 -7.99 7.95
N ARG A 57 0.39 -7.11 7.16
CA ARG A 57 0.82 -5.73 6.90
C ARG A 57 0.11 -4.70 7.78
N LYS A 58 -0.48 -5.13 8.89
CA LYS A 58 -1.28 -4.31 9.83
C LYS A 58 -2.56 -3.74 9.21
N GLY A 59 -3.02 -4.30 8.08
CA GLY A 59 -4.29 -3.95 7.46
C GLY A 59 -5.47 -4.38 8.33
N ARG A 60 -6.49 -3.52 8.40
CA ARG A 60 -7.75 -3.80 9.10
C ARG A 60 -8.88 -3.82 8.09
N MET A 61 -9.64 -4.92 8.06
CA MET A 61 -10.83 -5.03 7.23
C MET A 61 -11.94 -4.15 7.84
N ILE A 62 -12.43 -3.20 7.05
CA ILE A 62 -13.51 -2.28 7.45
C ILE A 62 -14.85 -2.64 6.80
N HIS A 63 -14.82 -3.19 5.60
CA HIS A 63 -15.98 -3.59 4.82
C HIS A 63 -15.65 -4.86 4.04
N LEU A 64 -16.65 -5.73 3.92
CA LEU A 64 -16.63 -6.91 3.08
C LEU A 64 -18.00 -7.02 2.41
N VAL A 65 -17.99 -7.07 1.08
CA VAL A 65 -19.21 -7.24 0.27
C VAL A 65 -19.06 -8.57 -0.44
N ASN A 66 -20.00 -9.49 -0.19
CA ASN A 66 -20.09 -10.75 -0.93
C ASN A 66 -21.22 -10.61 -1.95
N HIS A 67 -20.94 -10.97 -3.20
CA HIS A 67 -21.89 -10.84 -4.30
C HIS A 67 -22.77 -12.08 -4.52
N GLY A 68 -22.53 -13.18 -3.79
CA GLY A 68 -23.36 -14.39 -3.82
C GLY A 68 -23.12 -15.29 -5.03
#